data_AF-A0A2H5PZR3-F1
#
_entry.id   AF-A0A2H5PZR3-F1
#
_cell.length_a   1.000
_cell.length_b   1.000
_cell.length_c   1.000
_cell.angle_alpha   90.00
_cell.angle_beta   90.00
_cell.angle_gamma   90.00
#
_symmetry.space_group_name_H-M   'P 1'
#
loop_
_entity.id
_entity.type
_entity.pdbx_description
1 polymer ?
#
loop_
_entity_poly.entity_id
_entity_poly.type
_entity_poly.pdbx_seq_one_letter_code
_entity_poly.pdbx_strand_id
1 'polypeptide(L)'
;MANLQTAMDSAFWDQPISSPRTLEGSANSIPGEPFPLDAARASRALRIQQLSFLGLGFPLGIIPSYAPASPSPSQKELELGSFALESLLLRPSTSNWWLGLVGQFRPKKLISDIKREFSAAEDLELSVFTSAAKHVLDKSLYSVGLCSQLSIGPSTSLLWSTERHGHKKGKRSNHDITLEAAWPQLFIDHKAQYWDVPESVSLNVASLASDSGLRYRFGIQKNGGQPESANAIDGEPPAALMPGLCAKAAFSYEQRKDMWRNKETKEDLIIKTDKGSFWRPAYDVCLREPHAAISTIIGGTCVAWFGGKESSMAGESQDGRIAVNTKKRSPLSADLFGSICCTVQHGKFRRIFADLTRVDARLDISSVSGLAKSILNTFSRNSASSADNLVFSPRLNFILQQQVLGPIVFRVDSKYLLDAASGKDGSHMEDVIYSLSYSLRLLRSGKVVAWYSPKRKEGMIELRLFEF
;
A
#
# COMPACT_ATOMS: atom_id res chain seq x y z
N MET A 1 -2.57 -5.36 -16.98
CA MET A 1 -2.95 -6.64 -16.35
C MET A 1 -3.00 -6.47 -14.84
N ALA A 2 -3.74 -7.31 -14.11
CA ALA A 2 -3.54 -7.38 -12.66
C ALA A 2 -2.10 -7.84 -12.36
N ASN A 3 -1.45 -7.25 -11.37
CA ASN A 3 -0.02 -7.45 -11.15
C ASN A 3 0.21 -8.72 -10.31
N LEU A 4 0.56 -9.83 -10.97
CA LEU A 4 0.86 -11.11 -10.31
C LEU A 4 2.13 -11.09 -9.44
N GLN A 5 3.02 -10.13 -9.63
CA GLN A 5 4.24 -9.99 -8.82
C GLN A 5 3.93 -9.76 -7.34
N THR A 6 2.77 -9.16 -7.06
CA THR A 6 2.28 -8.94 -5.69
C THR A 6 2.17 -10.24 -4.87
N ALA A 7 2.02 -11.40 -5.51
CA ALA A 7 1.97 -12.70 -4.84
C ALA A 7 3.30 -13.10 -4.18
N MET A 8 4.43 -12.78 -4.83
CA MET A 8 5.76 -12.98 -4.25
C MET A 8 6.12 -11.82 -3.31
N ASP A 9 5.79 -10.58 -3.67
CA ASP A 9 6.12 -9.39 -2.89
C ASP A 9 5.43 -9.37 -1.52
N SER A 10 4.19 -9.87 -1.42
CA SER A 10 3.45 -9.99 -0.14
C SER A 10 4.06 -10.97 0.84
N ALA A 11 5.06 -11.74 0.42
CA ALA A 11 5.83 -12.55 1.34
C ALA A 11 6.86 -11.73 2.12
N PHE A 12 7.17 -10.49 1.73
CA PHE A 12 8.21 -9.66 2.35
C PHE A 12 7.63 -8.46 3.12
N TRP A 13 8.44 -7.88 4.02
CA TRP A 13 8.03 -6.79 4.92
C TRP A 13 7.99 -5.40 4.27
N ASP A 14 8.38 -5.29 3.00
CA ASP A 14 8.55 -4.04 2.26
C ASP A 14 7.60 -3.91 1.06
N GLN A 15 6.44 -4.59 1.10
CA GLN A 15 5.39 -4.36 0.11
C GLN A 15 4.55 -3.15 0.54
N PRO A 16 4.65 -1.99 -0.15
CA PRO A 16 3.97 -0.79 0.26
C PRO A 16 2.52 -0.78 -0.24
N ILE A 17 1.62 -0.45 0.67
CA ILE A 17 0.19 -0.25 0.50
C ILE A 17 -0.11 1.23 0.68
N SER A 18 -0.90 1.81 -0.22
CA SER A 18 -1.30 3.21 -0.14
C SER A 18 -2.09 3.48 1.13
N SER A 19 -1.65 4.44 1.93
CA SER A 19 -2.32 4.86 3.16
C SER A 19 -2.12 6.35 3.41
N PRO A 20 -3.18 7.13 3.67
CA PRO A 20 -3.07 8.55 4.00
C PRO A 20 -2.59 8.81 5.43
N ARG A 21 -2.29 7.77 6.23
CA ARG A 21 -1.90 7.89 7.64
C ARG A 21 -0.47 8.40 7.85
N THR A 22 0.41 8.11 6.90
CA THR A 22 1.81 8.56 6.89
C THR A 22 1.97 9.71 5.89
N LEU A 23 2.96 10.59 6.08
CA LEU A 23 3.23 11.66 5.10
C LEU A 23 3.73 11.07 3.78
N GLU A 24 4.39 9.91 3.80
CA GLU A 24 4.83 9.22 2.59
C GLU A 24 3.66 8.64 1.78
N GLY A 25 2.46 8.57 2.36
CA GLY A 25 1.28 8.06 1.67
C GLY A 25 1.29 6.53 1.56
N SER A 26 2.07 5.83 2.38
CA SER A 26 2.23 4.37 2.35
C SER A 26 2.36 3.75 3.75
N ALA A 27 1.91 2.51 3.86
CA ALA A 27 2.11 1.59 4.99
C ALA A 27 2.51 0.21 4.43
N ASN A 28 3.17 -0.65 5.20
CA ASN A 28 3.62 -1.95 4.68
C ASN A 28 2.59 -3.05 4.94
N SER A 29 2.44 -3.99 4.01
CA SER A 29 1.63 -5.19 4.24
C SER A 29 2.32 -6.12 5.24
N ILE A 30 1.56 -6.80 6.09
CA ILE A 30 2.10 -7.85 6.93
C ILE A 30 2.41 -9.09 6.08
N PRO A 31 3.63 -9.62 6.11
CA PRO A 31 3.97 -10.77 5.28
C PRO A 31 3.34 -12.07 5.76
N GLY A 32 2.96 -12.90 4.79
CA GLY A 32 2.19 -14.12 5.03
C GLY A 32 0.69 -13.89 5.12
N GLU A 33 0.26 -12.62 5.16
CA GLU A 33 -1.14 -12.27 4.94
C GLU A 33 -1.52 -12.41 3.45
N PRO A 34 -2.81 -12.55 3.18
CA PRO A 34 -3.36 -12.58 1.83
C PRO A 34 -3.00 -11.36 0.99
N PHE A 35 -2.78 -11.60 -0.30
CA PHE A 35 -2.28 -10.57 -1.22
C PHE A 35 -3.17 -9.32 -1.24
N PRO A 36 -2.59 -8.11 -1.13
CA PRO A 36 -3.38 -6.88 -1.18
C PRO A 36 -4.00 -6.66 -2.56
N LEU A 37 -5.10 -5.91 -2.62
CA LEU A 37 -5.72 -5.47 -3.87
C LEU A 37 -4.76 -4.60 -4.68
N ASP A 38 -4.78 -4.72 -6.01
CA ASP A 38 -3.90 -3.97 -6.89
C ASP A 38 -4.11 -2.45 -6.80
N ALA A 39 -5.35 -1.97 -6.60
CA ALA A 39 -5.62 -0.56 -6.36
C ALA A 39 -5.02 -0.05 -5.04
N ALA A 40 -4.85 -0.92 -4.04
CA ALA A 40 -4.28 -0.59 -2.73
C ALA A 40 -2.76 -0.45 -2.76
N ARG A 41 -2.10 -0.77 -3.87
CA ARG A 41 -0.64 -0.64 -3.99
C ARG A 41 -0.24 0.84 -3.97
N ALA A 42 0.72 1.20 -3.14
CA ALA A 42 1.29 2.54 -3.15
C ALA A 42 2.05 2.81 -4.46
N SER A 43 2.06 4.06 -4.90
CA SER A 43 2.95 4.52 -5.95
C SER A 43 4.42 4.31 -5.58
N ARG A 44 5.25 3.87 -6.55
CA ARG A 44 6.71 3.84 -6.42
C ARG A 44 7.36 5.21 -6.52
N ALA A 45 6.66 6.21 -7.07
CA ALA A 45 7.14 7.59 -7.09
C ALA A 45 6.98 8.21 -5.70
N LEU A 46 8.03 8.86 -5.21
CA LEU A 46 8.04 9.50 -3.90
C LEU A 46 6.91 10.51 -3.78
N ARG A 47 6.24 10.53 -2.64
CA ARG A 47 5.13 11.46 -2.38
C ARG A 47 5.50 12.91 -2.68
N ILE A 48 6.71 13.32 -2.33
CA ILE A 48 7.18 14.68 -2.61
C ILE A 48 7.29 15.03 -4.11
N GLN A 49 7.68 14.06 -4.95
CA GLN A 49 7.72 14.23 -6.39
C GLN A 49 6.30 14.29 -6.97
N GLN A 50 5.39 13.50 -6.40
CA GLN A 50 3.96 13.57 -6.73
C GLN A 50 3.36 14.94 -6.39
N LEU A 51 3.57 15.43 -5.15
CA LEU A 51 3.09 16.72 -4.68
C LEU A 51 3.67 17.87 -5.52
N SER A 52 4.94 17.77 -5.92
CA SER A 52 5.56 18.77 -6.78
C SER A 52 4.93 18.88 -8.16
N PHE A 53 4.34 17.81 -8.69
CA PHE A 53 3.68 17.81 -9.98
C PHE A 53 2.19 18.14 -9.83
N LEU A 54 1.51 17.52 -8.87
CA LEU A 54 0.10 17.78 -8.57
C LEU A 54 -0.13 19.23 -8.13
N GLY A 55 0.81 19.83 -7.39
CA GLY A 55 0.74 21.22 -6.95
C GLY A 55 0.70 22.23 -8.09
N LEU A 56 1.11 21.87 -9.31
CA LEU A 56 0.93 22.72 -10.50
C LEU A 56 -0.53 22.77 -10.99
N GLY A 57 -1.32 21.74 -10.66
CA GLY A 57 -2.72 21.62 -11.08
C GLY A 57 -3.73 22.10 -10.03
N PHE A 58 -3.33 22.21 -8.76
CA PHE A 58 -4.15 22.80 -7.71
C PHE A 58 -3.79 24.28 -7.53
N PRO A 59 -4.76 25.21 -7.55
CA PRO A 59 -4.48 26.66 -7.55
C PRO A 59 -3.74 27.16 -6.31
N LEU A 60 -3.75 26.39 -5.21
CA LEU A 60 -3.06 26.70 -3.96
C LEU A 60 -1.90 25.73 -3.65
N GLY A 61 -1.63 24.74 -4.51
CA GLY A 61 -0.63 23.70 -4.23
C GLY A 61 -0.99 22.74 -3.09
N ILE A 62 -2.22 22.81 -2.58
CA ILE A 62 -2.72 22.03 -1.44
C ILE A 62 -3.48 20.80 -1.94
N ILE A 63 -3.10 19.63 -1.45
CA ILE A 63 -3.65 18.33 -1.84
C ILE A 63 -4.31 17.67 -0.62
N PRO A 64 -5.62 17.35 -0.68
CA PRO A 64 -6.32 16.75 0.44
C PRO A 64 -6.07 15.24 0.55
N SER A 65 -5.95 14.74 1.78
CA SER A 65 -5.94 13.32 2.15
C SER A 65 -6.87 13.05 3.34
N TYR A 66 -7.45 11.85 3.44
CA TYR A 66 -8.41 11.51 4.49
C TYR A 66 -8.13 10.15 5.13
N ALA A 67 -7.90 10.16 6.44
CA ALA A 67 -7.80 8.97 7.26
C ALA A 67 -8.78 9.02 8.45
N PRO A 68 -9.36 7.90 8.89
CA PRO A 68 -10.07 7.82 10.15
C PRO A 68 -9.07 7.84 11.30
N ALA A 69 -9.50 8.35 12.44
CA ALA A 69 -8.65 8.53 13.59
C ALA A 69 -8.43 7.24 14.38
N SER A 70 -7.33 7.22 15.13
CA SER A 70 -6.87 6.10 15.93
C SER A 70 -7.40 6.24 17.36
N PRO A 71 -8.12 5.25 17.91
CA PRO A 71 -8.34 5.19 19.35
C PRO A 71 -7.02 4.76 20.03
N SER A 72 -6.19 5.71 20.46
CA SER A 72 -5.05 5.41 21.32
C SER A 72 -5.51 5.21 22.77
N PRO A 73 -4.97 4.22 23.51
CA PRO A 73 -5.37 3.95 24.91
C PRO A 73 -4.84 4.98 25.92
N SER A 74 -4.01 5.94 25.51
CA SER A 74 -3.32 6.89 26.40
C SER A 74 -3.90 8.31 26.40
N GLN A 75 -4.96 8.62 25.63
CA GLN A 75 -5.69 9.89 25.77
C GLN A 75 -7.19 9.66 25.63
N LYS A 76 -7.93 10.05 26.68
CA LYS A 76 -9.40 9.96 26.83
C LYS A 76 -10.18 10.90 25.91
N GLU A 77 -9.62 11.31 24.78
CA GLU A 77 -10.30 12.17 23.83
C GLU A 77 -10.44 11.49 22.48
N LEU A 78 -11.69 11.44 22.04
CA LEU A 78 -12.15 11.01 20.72
C LEU A 78 -11.24 11.61 19.62
N GLU A 79 -10.22 10.89 19.15
CA GLU A 79 -9.55 11.30 17.94
C GLU A 79 -10.61 11.17 16.82
N LEU A 80 -10.97 12.30 16.22
CA LEU A 80 -11.90 12.37 15.08
C LEU A 80 -11.08 12.36 13.78
N GLY A 81 -11.56 11.61 12.77
CA GLY A 81 -10.85 11.33 11.51
C GLY A 81 -10.09 12.53 10.91
N SER A 82 -8.78 12.36 10.73
CA SER A 82 -7.87 13.39 10.27
C SER A 82 -7.98 13.58 8.76
N PHE A 83 -8.79 14.56 8.35
CA PHE A 83 -8.60 15.23 7.06
C PHE A 83 -7.30 16.03 7.14
N ALA A 84 -6.39 15.79 6.21
CA ALA A 84 -5.08 16.42 6.14
C ALA A 84 -4.89 17.11 4.79
N LEU A 85 -4.14 18.20 4.81
CA LEU A 85 -3.82 19.04 3.67
C LEU A 85 -2.31 19.03 3.48
N GLU A 86 -1.84 18.42 2.39
CA GLU A 86 -0.42 18.31 2.05
C GLU A 86 -0.03 19.40 1.06
N SER A 87 1.14 20.02 1.25
CA SER A 87 1.70 21.02 0.34
C SER A 87 3.21 20.90 0.25
N LEU A 88 3.75 21.18 -0.95
CA LEU A 88 5.18 21.38 -1.12
C LEU A 88 5.54 22.82 -0.73
N LEU A 89 6.36 22.97 0.31
CA LEU A 89 6.75 24.26 0.88
C LEU A 89 7.96 24.87 0.17
N LEU A 90 8.97 24.06 -0.19
CA LEU A 90 10.20 24.52 -0.84
C LEU A 90 10.69 23.50 -1.87
N ARG A 91 11.30 23.98 -2.98
CA ARG A 91 11.85 23.14 -4.06
C ARG A 91 13.12 23.74 -4.73
N PRO A 92 14.24 23.96 -4.03
CA PRO A 92 15.46 24.38 -4.73
C PRO A 92 16.04 23.22 -5.56
N SER A 93 16.43 23.52 -6.80
CA SER A 93 17.03 22.55 -7.73
C SER A 93 18.24 23.14 -8.45
N THR A 94 19.35 22.41 -8.48
CA THR A 94 20.52 22.65 -9.31
C THR A 94 20.67 21.53 -10.34
N SER A 95 21.71 21.58 -11.20
CA SER A 95 21.93 20.59 -12.26
C SER A 95 22.07 19.15 -11.75
N ASN A 96 22.66 18.96 -10.57
CA ASN A 96 22.96 17.63 -10.01
C ASN A 96 22.26 17.38 -8.66
N TRP A 97 21.53 18.35 -8.12
CA TRP A 97 20.95 18.24 -6.77
C TRP A 97 19.55 18.85 -6.72
N TRP A 98 18.61 18.13 -6.14
CA TRP A 98 17.23 18.56 -5.91
C TRP A 98 16.89 18.40 -4.44
N LEU A 99 16.23 19.39 -3.84
CA LEU A 99 15.73 19.34 -2.47
C LEU A 99 14.25 19.75 -2.49
N GLY A 100 13.43 19.07 -1.71
CA GLY A 100 12.03 19.41 -1.51
C GLY A 100 11.66 19.35 -0.03
N LEU A 101 10.83 20.30 0.42
CA LEU A 101 10.21 20.32 1.75
C LEU A 101 8.70 20.14 1.58
N VAL A 102 8.09 19.15 2.25
CA VAL A 102 6.64 18.91 2.30
C VAL A 102 6.13 19.26 3.69
N GLY A 103 5.01 19.95 3.78
CA GLY A 103 4.24 20.11 4.99
C GLY A 103 2.89 19.44 4.84
N GLN A 104 2.40 18.78 5.90
CA GLN A 104 1.03 18.34 6.02
C GLN A 104 0.40 19.04 7.22
N PHE A 105 -0.79 19.59 7.01
CA PHE A 105 -1.56 20.33 7.99
C PHE A 105 -2.89 19.61 8.27
N ARG A 106 -3.27 19.50 9.54
CA ARG A 106 -4.50 18.81 9.97
C ARG A 106 -5.56 19.82 10.44
N PRO A 107 -6.32 20.46 9.52
CA PRO A 107 -7.24 21.55 9.87
C PRO A 107 -8.38 21.11 10.78
N LYS A 108 -8.83 19.85 10.72
CA LYS A 108 -9.93 19.37 11.57
C LYS A 108 -9.56 19.36 13.06
N LYS A 109 -8.30 19.05 13.37
CA LYS A 109 -7.78 19.09 14.74
C LYS A 109 -7.72 20.53 15.26
N LEU A 110 -7.25 21.46 14.42
CA LEU A 110 -7.29 22.88 14.76
C LEU A 110 -8.72 23.38 15.03
N ILE A 111 -9.69 23.03 14.18
CA ILE A 111 -11.09 23.44 14.34
C ILE A 111 -11.71 22.81 15.60
N SER A 112 -11.39 21.55 15.93
CA SER A 112 -11.90 20.92 17.16
C SER A 112 -11.30 21.55 18.41
N ASP A 113 -10.02 21.86 18.40
CA ASP A 113 -9.33 22.45 19.55
C ASP A 113 -9.85 23.87 19.80
N ILE A 114 -9.98 24.67 18.75
CA ILE A 114 -10.63 25.99 18.81
C ILE A 114 -12.08 25.84 19.30
N LYS A 115 -12.87 24.92 18.74
CA LYS A 115 -14.27 24.75 19.16
C LYS A 115 -14.38 24.38 20.65
N ARG A 116 -13.47 23.55 21.16
CA ARG A 116 -13.42 23.19 22.59
C ARG A 116 -13.13 24.41 23.46
N GLU A 117 -12.14 25.22 23.10
CA GLU A 117 -11.84 26.47 23.82
C GLU A 117 -13.02 27.45 23.79
N PHE A 118 -13.64 27.65 22.63
CA PHE A 118 -14.80 28.52 22.49
C PHE A 118 -16.05 27.99 23.21
N SER A 119 -16.17 26.67 23.40
CA SER A 119 -17.27 26.08 24.19
C SER A 119 -17.02 26.10 25.69
N ALA A 120 -15.76 26.25 26.12
CA ALA A 120 -15.37 26.33 27.53
C ALA A 120 -15.32 27.78 28.05
N ALA A 121 -15.24 28.76 27.15
CA ALA A 121 -15.31 30.18 27.47
C ALA A 121 -16.76 30.67 27.44
N GLU A 122 -17.27 31.14 28.58
CA GLU A 122 -18.61 31.75 28.67
C GLU A 122 -18.66 33.17 28.05
N ASP A 123 -17.51 33.86 27.93
CA ASP A 123 -17.39 35.20 27.33
C ASP A 123 -16.27 35.28 26.28
N LEU A 124 -16.55 35.92 25.14
CA LEU A 124 -15.63 36.12 24.01
C LEU A 124 -14.61 37.24 24.29
N GLU A 125 -13.62 36.96 25.13
CA GLU A 125 -12.54 37.89 25.44
C GLU A 125 -11.33 37.77 24.47
N LEU A 126 -10.51 38.83 24.38
CA LEU A 126 -9.23 38.83 23.65
C LEU A 126 -8.26 37.73 24.14
N SER A 127 -8.43 37.27 25.38
CA SER A 127 -7.69 36.15 25.99
C SER A 127 -7.95 34.83 25.24
N VAL A 128 -9.19 34.59 24.80
CA VAL A 128 -9.59 33.42 24.00
C VAL A 128 -8.89 33.44 22.63
N PHE A 129 -8.76 34.62 22.00
CA PHE A 129 -8.02 34.74 20.74
C PHE A 129 -6.52 34.47 20.89
N THR A 130 -5.91 34.90 22.00
CA THR A 130 -4.49 34.59 22.27
C THR A 130 -4.26 33.12 22.58
N SER A 131 -5.24 32.43 23.18
CA SER A 131 -5.19 30.99 23.44
C SER A 131 -5.44 30.17 22.16
N ALA A 132 -6.40 30.55 21.34
CA ALA A 132 -6.63 29.96 20.02
C ALA A 132 -5.42 30.12 19.09
N ALA A 133 -4.68 31.24 19.16
CA ALA A 133 -3.44 31.43 18.43
C ALA A 133 -2.32 30.46 18.89
N LYS A 134 -2.31 30.04 20.17
CA LYS A 134 -1.39 29.00 20.65
C LYS A 134 -1.75 27.64 20.06
N HIS A 135 -3.03 27.36 19.83
CA HIS A 135 -3.45 26.13 19.14
C HIS A 135 -2.98 26.09 17.68
N VAL A 136 -2.96 27.23 16.97
CA VAL A 136 -2.36 27.31 15.62
C VAL A 136 -0.85 27.00 15.63
N LEU A 137 -0.17 27.19 16.76
CA LEU A 137 1.26 26.88 16.92
C LEU A 137 1.52 25.48 17.49
N ASP A 138 0.48 24.66 17.70
CA ASP A 138 0.65 23.30 18.21
C ASP A 138 1.37 22.45 17.15
N LYS A 139 2.53 21.93 17.55
CA LYS A 139 3.39 21.07 16.71
C LYS A 139 2.68 19.79 16.30
N SER A 140 1.65 19.36 17.03
CA SER A 140 0.86 18.16 16.72
C SER A 140 -0.02 18.31 15.45
N LEU A 141 -0.20 19.54 14.95
CA LEU A 141 -0.99 19.85 13.75
C LEU A 141 -0.19 19.74 12.44
N TYR A 142 1.14 19.69 12.53
CA TYR A 142 2.04 19.79 11.38
C TYR A 142 3.03 18.63 11.33
N SER A 143 3.09 17.95 10.19
CA SER A 143 4.19 17.04 9.86
C SER A 143 5.00 17.62 8.71
N VAL A 144 6.33 17.51 8.80
CA VAL A 144 7.25 18.08 7.81
C VAL A 144 8.19 16.99 7.29
N GLY A 145 8.23 16.84 5.97
CA GLY A 145 9.17 15.97 5.27
C GLY A 145 10.20 16.79 4.48
N LEU A 146 11.46 16.40 4.49
CA LEU A 146 12.52 16.93 3.65
C LEU A 146 13.08 15.81 2.77
N CYS A 147 13.11 15.98 1.46
CA CYS A 147 13.71 15.03 0.54
C CYS A 147 14.80 15.69 -0.29
N SER A 148 15.91 15.00 -0.51
CA SER A 148 17.07 15.48 -1.26
C SER A 148 17.53 14.40 -2.23
N GLN A 149 17.57 14.68 -3.52
CA GLN A 149 18.11 13.80 -4.56
C GLN A 149 19.40 14.39 -5.13
N LEU A 150 20.51 13.65 -5.08
CA LEU A 150 21.82 14.06 -5.60
C LEU A 150 22.27 13.09 -6.69
N SER A 151 22.41 13.56 -7.93
CA SER A 151 22.98 12.78 -9.03
C SER A 151 24.51 12.76 -8.89
N ILE A 152 25.08 11.59 -8.59
CA ILE A 152 26.53 11.37 -8.44
C ILE A 152 27.19 11.20 -9.82
N GLY A 153 26.46 10.63 -10.79
CA GLY A 153 26.90 10.45 -12.17
C GLY A 153 25.71 10.25 -13.13
N PRO A 154 25.94 9.96 -14.42
CA PRO A 154 24.87 9.83 -15.42
C PRO A 154 23.94 8.63 -15.18
N SER A 155 24.36 7.64 -14.40
CA SER A 155 23.61 6.42 -14.10
C SER A 155 23.36 6.20 -12.59
N THR A 156 23.87 7.08 -11.73
CA THR A 156 23.82 6.90 -10.27
C THR A 156 23.25 8.15 -9.62
N SER A 157 22.08 8.02 -9.00
CA SER A 157 21.50 9.08 -8.18
C SER A 157 21.28 8.60 -6.75
N LEU A 158 21.45 9.54 -5.83
CA LEU A 158 21.47 9.32 -4.40
C LEU A 158 20.29 10.07 -3.79
N LEU A 159 19.21 9.35 -3.51
CA LEU A 159 18.02 9.90 -2.89
C LEU A 159 18.10 9.83 -1.36
N TRP A 160 17.65 10.88 -0.70
CA TRP A 160 17.59 11.02 0.75
C TRP A 160 16.26 11.64 1.15
N SER A 161 15.27 10.82 1.50
CA SER A 161 14.05 11.30 2.16
C SER A 161 14.26 11.32 3.67
N THR A 162 13.61 12.27 4.32
CA THR A 162 13.35 12.25 5.75
C THR A 162 12.00 12.80 6.00
N GLU A 163 11.28 12.12 6.84
CA GLU A 163 10.10 12.66 7.47
C GLU A 163 10.48 13.01 8.90
N ARG A 164 9.97 14.12 9.42
CA ARG A 164 10.07 14.46 10.83
C ARG A 164 8.66 14.52 11.38
N HIS A 165 8.21 13.37 11.88
CA HIS A 165 7.60 13.31 13.21
C HIS A 165 8.75 12.85 14.13
N GLY A 166 9.27 13.72 14.99
CA GLY A 166 10.37 13.43 15.94
C GLY A 166 11.39 12.29 15.63
N HIS A 167 12.40 12.56 14.78
CA HIS A 167 13.80 12.01 14.77
C HIS A 167 14.27 10.89 13.76
N LYS A 168 15.03 11.30 12.71
CA LYS A 168 16.21 10.74 11.93
C LYS A 168 16.31 9.23 11.51
N LYS A 169 17.14 8.76 10.54
CA LYS A 169 17.41 8.95 9.08
C LYS A 169 18.38 7.80 8.60
N GLY A 170 18.18 7.17 7.43
CA GLY A 170 19.11 6.16 6.82
C GLY A 170 18.92 5.92 5.30
N LYS A 171 19.88 5.30 4.59
CA LYS A 171 20.06 5.35 3.09
C LYS A 171 20.81 4.11 2.52
N ARG A 172 20.59 3.63 1.26
CA ARG A 172 21.55 2.88 0.37
C ARG A 172 21.08 2.48 -1.07
N SER A 173 21.86 1.64 -1.80
CA SER A 173 22.26 1.62 -3.25
C SER A 173 21.90 0.37 -4.13
N ASN A 174 22.31 0.38 -5.43
CA ASN A 174 21.90 -0.46 -6.60
C ASN A 174 22.37 -1.94 -6.74
N HIS A 175 21.79 -2.67 -7.71
CA HIS A 175 20.96 -3.91 -7.59
C HIS A 175 19.57 -3.54 -7.05
N ASP A 176 18.46 -4.27 -7.31
CA ASP A 176 17.19 -4.03 -6.57
C ASP A 176 17.38 -4.53 -5.14
N ILE A 177 18.33 -3.88 -4.45
CA ILE A 177 18.68 -4.02 -3.07
C ILE A 177 17.90 -2.93 -2.35
N THR A 178 16.78 -3.31 -1.75
CA THR A 178 15.98 -2.40 -0.94
C THR A 178 16.48 -2.52 0.49
N LEU A 179 17.06 -1.43 1.03
CA LEU A 179 17.32 -1.28 2.45
C LEU A 179 16.29 -0.30 3.01
N GLU A 180 15.30 -0.81 3.72
CA GLU A 180 14.29 -0.02 4.40
C GLU A 180 14.56 -0.07 5.90
N ALA A 181 14.70 1.09 6.54
CA ALA A 181 14.87 1.17 7.98
C ALA A 181 13.93 2.25 8.50
N ALA A 182 13.07 1.89 9.44
CA ALA A 182 12.04 2.77 9.93
C ALA A 182 11.75 2.59 11.42
N TRP A 183 11.42 3.72 12.04
CA TRP A 183 11.24 3.92 13.47
C TRP A 183 10.26 5.08 13.72
N PRO A 184 9.00 4.82 14.08
CA PRO A 184 8.28 3.54 13.98
C PRO A 184 7.88 3.22 12.53
N GLN A 185 7.67 1.93 12.22
CA GLN A 185 7.14 1.47 10.93
C GLN A 185 5.68 1.03 11.06
N LEU A 186 4.83 1.54 10.18
CA LEU A 186 3.40 1.24 10.16
C LEU A 186 3.09 0.05 9.23
N PHE A 187 2.47 -0.99 9.76
CA PHE A 187 2.00 -2.15 9.03
C PHE A 187 0.47 -2.24 8.99
N ILE A 188 -0.10 -2.84 7.95
CA ILE A 188 -1.54 -3.08 7.79
C ILE A 188 -1.84 -4.57 7.56
N ASP A 189 -2.83 -5.06 8.30
CA ASP A 189 -3.36 -6.43 8.22
C ASP A 189 -4.51 -6.57 7.19
N HIS A 190 -4.83 -7.79 6.75
CA HIS A 190 -5.99 -8.13 5.92
C HIS A 190 -7.33 -7.68 6.52
N LYS A 191 -7.40 -7.54 7.85
CA LYS A 191 -8.56 -6.97 8.57
C LYS A 191 -8.61 -5.44 8.55
N ALA A 192 -7.71 -4.77 7.81
CA ALA A 192 -7.55 -3.31 7.81
C ALA A 192 -7.15 -2.73 9.18
N GLN A 193 -6.49 -3.54 10.02
CA GLN A 193 -5.93 -3.10 11.30
C GLN A 193 -4.49 -2.64 11.12
N TYR A 194 -4.13 -1.59 11.84
CA TYR A 194 -2.81 -0.97 11.78
C TYR A 194 -1.96 -1.35 12.99
N TRP A 195 -0.70 -1.64 12.74
CA TRP A 195 0.29 -2.07 13.73
C TRP A 195 1.53 -1.20 13.63
N ASP A 196 1.87 -0.53 14.72
CA ASP A 196 3.10 0.24 14.85
C ASP A 196 4.19 -0.66 15.40
N VAL A 197 5.24 -0.85 14.60
CA VAL A 197 6.44 -1.59 15.00
C VAL A 197 7.51 -0.58 15.39
N PRO A 198 8.01 -0.59 16.63
CA PRO A 198 8.96 0.40 17.12
C PRO A 198 10.25 0.46 16.30
N GLU A 199 10.82 -0.69 15.94
CA GLU A 199 12.04 -0.82 15.13
C GLU A 199 11.80 -1.84 14.00
N SER A 200 11.98 -1.42 12.75
CA SER A 200 11.92 -2.32 11.59
C SER A 200 13.05 -2.01 10.62
N VAL A 201 13.89 -3.01 10.33
CA VAL A 201 14.97 -2.93 9.34
C VAL A 201 14.87 -4.10 8.37
N SER A 202 14.62 -3.81 7.10
CA SER A 202 14.53 -4.76 6.00
C SER A 202 15.69 -4.55 5.02
N LEU A 203 16.33 -5.63 4.61
CA LEU A 203 17.30 -5.66 3.52
C LEU A 203 16.87 -6.75 2.54
N ASN A 204 16.37 -6.38 1.38
CA ASN A 204 15.97 -7.33 0.35
C ASN A 204 16.80 -7.17 -0.92
N VAL A 205 17.00 -8.26 -1.64
CA VAL A 205 17.64 -8.34 -2.94
C VAL A 205 16.68 -9.09 -3.86
N ALA A 206 16.21 -8.43 -4.92
CA ALA A 206 15.31 -9.03 -5.89
C ALA A 206 15.94 -9.14 -7.28
N SER A 207 15.58 -10.19 -8.02
CA SER A 207 15.87 -10.30 -9.44
C SER A 207 15.03 -9.29 -10.25
N LEU A 208 15.61 -8.74 -11.32
CA LEU A 208 14.91 -7.81 -12.22
C LEU A 208 13.60 -8.40 -12.77
N ALA A 209 12.57 -7.55 -12.86
CA ALA A 209 11.27 -7.94 -13.39
C ALA A 209 11.35 -8.28 -14.89
N SER A 210 11.06 -9.54 -15.24
CA SER A 210 10.79 -10.01 -16.61
C SER A 210 9.31 -10.29 -16.78
N ASP A 211 8.72 -10.02 -17.95
CA ASP A 211 7.29 -10.30 -18.26
C ASP A 211 6.90 -11.78 -18.14
N SER A 212 7.88 -12.67 -18.27
CA SER A 212 7.75 -14.11 -18.02
C SER A 212 9.11 -14.68 -17.64
N GLY A 213 9.14 -15.60 -16.69
CA GLY A 213 10.36 -16.31 -16.31
C GLY A 213 10.51 -16.52 -14.81
N LEU A 214 11.68 -17.05 -14.46
CA LEU A 214 12.07 -17.31 -13.09
C LEU A 214 12.51 -16.01 -12.41
N ARG A 215 11.97 -15.79 -11.21
CA ARG A 215 12.38 -14.71 -10.32
C ARG A 215 12.77 -15.28 -8.97
N TYR A 216 13.66 -14.57 -8.31
CA TYR A 216 14.09 -14.89 -6.96
C TYR A 216 14.19 -13.61 -6.14
N ARG A 217 13.99 -13.75 -4.83
CA ARG A 217 14.09 -12.66 -3.88
C ARG A 217 14.61 -13.19 -2.55
N PHE A 218 15.61 -12.52 -2.00
CA PHE A 218 16.20 -12.82 -0.70
C PHE A 218 16.04 -11.61 0.20
N GLY A 219 15.74 -11.82 1.46
CA GLY A 219 15.44 -10.76 2.41
C GLY A 219 15.92 -11.09 3.81
N ILE A 220 16.45 -10.11 4.52
CA ILE A 220 16.73 -10.19 5.94
C ILE A 220 15.95 -9.07 6.61
N GLN A 221 15.15 -9.43 7.62
CA GLN A 221 14.33 -8.50 8.39
C GLN A 221 14.73 -8.57 9.86
N LYS A 222 14.90 -7.43 10.51
CA LYS A 222 15.02 -7.30 11.96
C LYS A 222 13.88 -6.44 12.48
N ASN A 223 13.08 -7.00 13.39
CA ASN A 223 12.09 -6.23 14.15
C ASN A 223 12.54 -6.12 15.61
N GLY A 224 12.35 -4.94 16.19
CA GLY A 224 12.63 -4.65 17.60
C GLY A 224 11.44 -3.97 18.28
N GLY A 225 11.28 -4.24 19.57
CA GLY A 225 10.16 -3.73 20.37
C GLY A 225 8.85 -4.47 20.13
N GLN A 226 7.94 -4.38 21.11
CA GLN A 226 6.64 -5.03 21.01
C GLN A 226 5.73 -4.24 20.04
N PRO A 227 5.09 -4.87 19.05
CA PRO A 227 4.15 -4.18 18.17
C PRO A 227 2.94 -3.67 18.95
N GLU A 228 2.56 -2.42 18.72
CA GLU A 228 1.37 -1.80 19.30
C GLU A 228 0.29 -1.64 18.24
N SER A 229 -0.98 -1.89 18.61
CA SER A 229 -2.08 -1.69 17.68
C SER A 229 -2.48 -0.23 17.64
N ALA A 230 -2.40 0.41 16.48
CA ALA A 230 -2.81 1.80 16.32
C ALA A 230 -4.35 1.97 16.37
N ASN A 231 -5.13 0.92 16.06
CA ASN A 231 -6.61 1.02 16.05
C ASN A 231 -7.35 -0.20 16.65
N ALA A 232 -6.66 -1.23 17.14
CA ALA A 232 -7.36 -2.47 17.51
C ALA A 232 -8.08 -2.31 18.86
N ILE A 233 -9.33 -2.74 18.89
CA ILE A 233 -10.17 -2.76 20.11
C ILE A 233 -9.80 -3.97 20.98
N ASP A 234 -9.32 -5.06 20.37
CA ASP A 234 -8.64 -6.20 21.00
C ASP A 234 -8.06 -7.08 19.87
N GLY A 235 -6.79 -7.42 19.92
CA GLY A 235 -6.15 -8.29 18.92
C GLY A 235 -4.72 -8.65 19.31
N GLU A 236 -4.35 -9.92 19.17
CA GLU A 236 -2.97 -10.34 19.34
C GLU A 236 -2.12 -9.87 18.14
N PRO A 237 -0.89 -9.37 18.39
CA PRO A 237 0.00 -8.94 17.32
C PRO A 237 0.34 -10.11 16.39
N PRO A 238 0.31 -9.91 15.07
CA PRO A 238 0.67 -10.96 14.12
C PRO A 238 2.07 -11.51 14.38
N ALA A 239 2.17 -12.83 14.31
CA ALA A 239 3.42 -13.54 14.54
C ALA A 239 4.50 -13.19 13.50
N ALA A 240 4.24 -12.40 12.45
CA ALA A 240 5.28 -11.89 11.56
C ALA A 240 5.93 -10.57 12.08
N LEU A 241 5.29 -9.87 13.02
CA LEU A 241 5.74 -8.55 13.49
C LEU A 241 6.50 -8.57 14.81
N MET A 242 6.34 -9.60 15.65
CA MET A 242 7.06 -9.69 16.94
C MET A 242 8.59 -9.62 16.76
N PRO A 243 9.33 -9.16 17.79
CA PRO A 243 10.79 -9.03 17.76
C PRO A 243 11.52 -10.26 17.25
N GLY A 244 12.61 -10.05 16.53
CA GLY A 244 13.47 -11.12 16.04
C GLY A 244 14.16 -10.77 14.73
N LEU A 245 15.12 -11.62 14.36
CA LEU A 245 15.78 -11.58 13.07
C LEU A 245 15.21 -12.70 12.18
N CYS A 246 14.86 -12.37 10.95
CA CYS A 246 14.27 -13.29 10.00
C CYS A 246 15.06 -13.24 8.69
N ALA A 247 15.49 -14.39 8.18
CA ALA A 247 15.94 -14.51 6.80
C ALA A 247 14.82 -15.17 5.98
N LYS A 248 14.54 -14.62 4.81
CA LYS A 248 13.50 -15.11 3.90
C LYS A 248 14.05 -15.22 2.49
N ALA A 249 13.73 -16.32 1.83
CA ALA A 249 14.01 -16.56 0.43
C ALA A 249 12.70 -16.91 -0.29
N ALA A 250 12.50 -16.39 -1.49
CA ALA A 250 11.38 -16.70 -2.34
C ALA A 250 11.86 -16.92 -3.77
N PHE A 251 11.21 -17.84 -4.46
CA PHE A 251 11.36 -18.05 -5.89
C PHE A 251 9.98 -18.16 -6.52
N SER A 252 9.83 -17.65 -7.73
CA SER A 252 8.58 -17.75 -8.48
C SER A 252 8.84 -17.94 -9.96
N TYR A 253 7.97 -18.65 -10.63
CA TYR A 253 7.92 -18.72 -12.08
C TYR A 253 6.63 -18.08 -12.56
N GLU A 254 6.76 -17.02 -13.36
CA GLU A 254 5.62 -16.34 -13.98
C GLU A 254 5.55 -16.72 -15.46
N GLN A 255 4.37 -17.13 -15.90
CA GLN A 255 4.08 -17.40 -17.30
C GLN A 255 2.88 -16.58 -17.74
N ARG A 256 2.98 -15.97 -18.91
CA ARG A 256 1.90 -15.21 -19.54
C ARG A 256 1.67 -15.70 -20.96
N LYS A 257 0.40 -15.86 -21.32
CA LYS A 257 -0.03 -16.21 -22.67
C LYS A 257 -1.13 -15.25 -23.11
N ASP A 258 -0.84 -14.46 -24.13
CA ASP A 258 -1.84 -13.63 -24.80
C ASP A 258 -2.68 -14.54 -25.71
N MET A 259 -3.97 -14.69 -25.43
CA MET A 259 -4.92 -15.41 -26.29
C MET A 259 -5.23 -14.61 -27.54
N TRP A 260 -5.34 -13.29 -27.37
CA TRP A 260 -5.58 -12.34 -28.44
C TRP A 260 -4.94 -11.00 -28.06
N ARG A 261 -4.33 -10.32 -29.02
CA ARG A 261 -3.76 -8.98 -28.82
C ARG A 261 -3.70 -8.24 -30.13
N ASN A 262 -4.29 -7.05 -30.16
CA ASN A 262 -4.18 -6.17 -31.33
C ASN A 262 -3.04 -5.18 -31.10
N LYS A 263 -1.89 -5.44 -31.76
CA LYS A 263 -0.72 -4.56 -31.68
C LYS A 263 -0.98 -3.27 -32.45
N GLU A 264 -0.66 -2.14 -31.84
CA GLU A 264 -0.76 -0.83 -32.48
C GLU A 264 0.23 -0.72 -33.65
N THR A 265 -0.27 -0.28 -34.82
CA THR A 265 0.55 0.10 -35.97
C THR A 265 0.76 1.61 -36.02
N LYS A 266 1.78 2.07 -36.76
CA LYS A 266 2.06 3.51 -36.92
C LYS A 266 0.90 4.28 -37.57
N GLU A 267 0.09 3.59 -38.37
CA GLU A 267 -1.06 4.17 -39.07
C GLU A 267 -2.24 4.44 -38.11
N ASP A 268 -2.42 3.59 -37.09
CA ASP A 268 -3.47 3.76 -36.05
C ASP A 268 -3.32 5.05 -35.24
N LEU A 269 -2.12 5.64 -35.21
CA LEU A 269 -1.82 6.88 -34.51
C LEU A 269 -2.33 8.12 -35.27
N ILE A 270 -2.59 8.02 -36.56
CA ILE A 270 -2.89 9.15 -37.43
C ILE A 270 -4.36 9.10 -37.85
N ILE A 271 -5.14 10.09 -37.39
CA ILE A 271 -6.55 10.25 -37.78
C ILE A 271 -6.62 11.25 -38.94
N LYS A 272 -7.06 10.79 -40.10
CA LYS A 272 -7.36 11.65 -41.24
C LYS A 272 -8.76 12.24 -41.05
N THR A 273 -8.84 13.56 -40.97
CA THR A 273 -10.10 14.33 -40.95
C THR A 273 -10.09 15.27 -42.15
N ASP A 274 -11.24 15.84 -42.52
CA ASP A 274 -11.38 16.80 -43.62
C ASP A 274 -10.48 18.06 -43.46
N LYS A 275 -10.00 18.31 -42.23
CA LYS A 275 -9.07 19.39 -41.86
C LYS A 275 -7.59 18.97 -41.83
N GLY A 276 -7.25 17.75 -42.24
CA GLY A 276 -5.90 17.20 -42.25
C GLY A 276 -5.70 15.97 -41.35
N SER A 277 -4.43 15.53 -41.24
CA SER A 277 -4.02 14.38 -40.43
C SER A 277 -3.61 14.80 -39.01
N PHE A 278 -4.27 14.25 -37.99
CA PHE A 278 -3.97 14.53 -36.59
C PHE A 278 -3.36 13.31 -35.90
N TRP A 279 -2.29 13.53 -35.13
CA TRP A 279 -1.72 12.50 -34.27
C TRP A 279 -2.55 12.36 -32.98
N ARG A 280 -3.12 11.17 -32.72
CA ARG A 280 -3.93 10.89 -31.53
C ARG A 280 -3.44 9.62 -30.81
N PRO A 281 -2.50 9.75 -29.87
CA PRO A 281 -2.08 8.64 -29.04
C PRO A 281 -3.19 8.22 -28.07
N ALA A 282 -3.07 7.02 -27.53
CA ALA A 282 -3.87 6.59 -26.38
C ALA A 282 -3.68 7.55 -25.19
N TYR A 283 -4.72 7.69 -24.37
CA TYR A 283 -4.63 8.47 -23.13
C TYR A 283 -3.61 7.86 -22.16
N ASP A 284 -3.43 6.55 -22.21
CA ASP A 284 -2.44 5.78 -21.46
C ASP A 284 -1.77 4.75 -22.38
N VAL A 285 -0.45 4.76 -22.44
CA VAL A 285 0.35 3.84 -23.27
C VAL A 285 0.16 2.38 -22.84
N CYS A 286 -0.06 2.11 -21.55
CA CYS A 286 -0.27 0.75 -21.04
C CYS A 286 -1.63 0.16 -21.46
N LEU A 287 -2.55 1.00 -21.94
CA LEU A 287 -3.91 0.62 -22.37
C LEU A 287 -4.12 0.77 -23.88
N ARG A 288 -3.05 1.01 -24.65
CA ARG A 288 -3.13 1.27 -26.10
C ARG A 288 -3.48 0.03 -26.92
N GLU A 289 -3.19 -1.16 -26.40
CA GLU A 289 -3.34 -2.45 -27.07
C GLU A 289 -4.44 -3.28 -26.38
N PRO A 290 -5.61 -3.46 -27.02
CA PRO A 290 -6.62 -4.35 -26.50
C PRO A 290 -6.13 -5.79 -26.61
N HIS A 291 -6.37 -6.56 -25.55
CA HIS A 291 -5.86 -7.91 -25.42
C HIS A 291 -6.73 -8.75 -24.51
N ALA A 292 -6.69 -10.05 -24.72
CA ALA A 292 -7.16 -11.09 -23.82
C ALA A 292 -5.94 -11.95 -23.47
N ALA A 293 -5.62 -12.05 -22.19
CA ALA A 293 -4.42 -12.74 -21.73
C ALA A 293 -4.71 -13.52 -20.45
N ILE A 294 -4.03 -14.65 -20.33
CA ILE A 294 -3.99 -15.47 -19.12
C ILE A 294 -2.56 -15.42 -18.59
N SER A 295 -2.41 -15.11 -17.32
CA SER A 295 -1.13 -15.16 -16.62
C SER A 295 -1.23 -16.03 -15.37
N THR A 296 -0.14 -16.70 -15.05
CA THR A 296 -0.04 -17.62 -13.93
C THR A 296 1.30 -17.40 -13.24
N ILE A 297 1.29 -17.38 -11.91
CA ILE A 297 2.50 -17.37 -11.09
C ILE A 297 2.41 -18.51 -10.08
N ILE A 298 3.50 -19.26 -9.94
CA ILE A 298 3.66 -20.28 -8.92
C ILE A 298 5.02 -20.07 -8.28
N GLY A 299 5.10 -20.14 -6.96
CA GLY A 299 6.34 -19.92 -6.24
C GLY A 299 6.39 -20.60 -4.90
N GLY A 300 7.59 -20.58 -4.32
CA GLY A 300 7.87 -21.09 -2.99
C GLY A 300 8.56 -20.05 -2.16
N THR A 301 8.30 -20.09 -0.85
CA THR A 301 9.01 -19.29 0.15
C THR A 301 9.61 -20.18 1.22
N CYS A 302 10.78 -19.78 1.70
CA CYS A 302 11.48 -20.39 2.83
C CYS A 302 11.84 -19.28 3.81
N VAL A 303 11.56 -19.50 5.08
CA VAL A 303 11.75 -18.54 6.16
C VAL A 303 12.53 -19.21 7.28
N ALA A 304 13.55 -18.54 7.77
CA ALA A 304 14.34 -18.94 8.92
C ALA A 304 14.32 -17.81 9.96
N TRP A 305 13.96 -18.13 11.19
CA TRP A 305 13.91 -17.21 12.32
C TRP A 305 15.10 -17.43 13.23
N PHE A 306 15.81 -16.34 13.53
CA PHE A 306 16.99 -16.28 14.38
C PHE A 306 16.70 -15.36 15.58
N GLY A 307 16.74 -15.91 16.79
CA GLY A 307 16.38 -15.18 18.01
C GLY A 307 14.86 -14.96 18.18
N GLY A 308 14.42 -14.72 19.42
CA GLY A 308 13.01 -14.63 19.79
C GLY A 308 12.46 -15.84 20.57
N LYS A 309 13.34 -16.58 21.25
CA LYS A 309 12.99 -17.77 22.06
C LYS A 309 12.97 -17.50 23.57
N GLU A 310 12.82 -16.25 24.00
CA GLU A 310 12.82 -15.90 25.43
C GLU A 310 11.40 -15.63 25.94
N SER A 311 10.76 -16.71 26.39
CA SER A 311 10.01 -16.71 27.64
C SER A 311 10.20 -18.07 28.33
N SER A 312 11.45 -18.36 28.67
CA SER A 312 11.78 -19.33 29.72
C SER A 312 12.73 -18.66 30.71
N MET A 313 12.23 -17.61 31.35
CA MET A 313 12.76 -17.19 32.64
C MET A 313 11.71 -17.58 33.67
N ALA A 314 11.97 -18.70 34.35
CA ALA A 314 11.48 -18.89 35.69
C ALA A 314 12.04 -17.72 36.53
N GLY A 315 11.21 -16.70 36.71
CA GLY A 315 11.44 -15.60 37.62
C GLY A 315 10.07 -15.25 38.16
N GLU A 316 9.81 -15.63 39.41
CA GLU A 316 8.62 -15.22 40.14
C GLU A 316 8.53 -13.70 40.12
N SER A 317 7.65 -13.15 39.29
CA SER A 317 7.16 -11.78 39.46
C SER A 317 5.80 -11.86 40.12
N GLN A 318 5.80 -11.39 41.37
CA GLN A 318 4.65 -11.19 42.22
C GLN A 318 3.84 -9.98 41.70
N ASP A 319 3.24 -10.09 40.51
CA ASP A 319 2.13 -9.22 40.12
C ASP A 319 1.35 -9.85 38.95
N GLY A 320 0.09 -10.18 39.20
CA GLY A 320 -0.76 -11.04 38.37
C GLY A 320 -1.20 -10.45 37.02
N ARG A 321 -0.25 -10.11 36.15
CA ARG A 321 -0.52 -9.78 34.74
C ARG A 321 -0.41 -11.04 33.89
N ILE A 322 -1.54 -11.40 33.30
CA ILE A 322 -1.75 -12.56 32.43
C ILE A 322 -0.65 -12.61 31.37
N ALA A 323 0.15 -13.68 31.39
CA ALA A 323 1.13 -13.95 30.35
C ALA A 323 0.40 -14.19 29.01
N VAL A 324 0.61 -13.29 28.06
CA VAL A 324 0.13 -13.45 26.68
C VAL A 324 0.85 -14.66 26.08
N ASN A 325 0.12 -15.72 25.80
CA ASN A 325 0.64 -16.97 25.25
C ASN A 325 1.06 -16.73 23.79
N THR A 326 2.29 -16.26 23.59
CA THR A 326 2.81 -15.97 22.26
C THR A 326 2.89 -17.25 21.43
N LYS A 327 2.11 -17.31 20.33
CA LYS A 327 2.12 -18.43 19.37
C LYS A 327 3.56 -18.80 19.01
N LYS A 328 3.95 -20.03 19.35
CA LYS A 328 5.31 -20.56 19.16
C LYS A 328 5.69 -20.52 17.67
N ARG A 329 6.58 -19.60 17.30
CA ARG A 329 7.13 -19.50 15.94
C ARG A 329 8.01 -20.72 15.64
N SER A 330 7.82 -21.32 14.47
CA SER A 330 8.73 -22.36 13.97
C SER A 330 10.06 -21.73 13.53
N PRO A 331 11.21 -22.29 13.91
CA PRO A 331 12.53 -21.74 13.55
C PRO A 331 12.79 -21.78 12.04
N LEU A 332 12.17 -22.74 11.34
CA LEU A 332 12.19 -22.86 9.89
C LEU A 332 10.77 -23.12 9.40
N SER A 333 10.35 -22.46 8.33
CA SER A 333 9.09 -22.75 7.64
C SER A 333 9.26 -22.62 6.14
N ALA A 334 8.65 -23.51 5.37
CA ALA A 334 8.59 -23.43 3.93
C ALA A 334 7.13 -23.56 3.47
N ASP A 335 6.78 -22.83 2.42
CA ASP A 335 5.42 -22.81 1.89
C ASP A 335 5.40 -22.52 0.39
N LEU A 336 4.30 -22.89 -0.26
CA LEU A 336 4.06 -22.62 -1.68
C LEU A 336 2.90 -21.64 -1.82
N PHE A 337 3.00 -20.79 -2.84
CA PHE A 337 1.95 -19.84 -3.20
C PHE A 337 1.70 -19.89 -4.71
N GLY A 338 0.51 -19.45 -5.11
CA GLY A 338 0.17 -19.40 -6.52
C GLY A 338 -0.95 -18.41 -6.81
N SER A 339 -0.96 -17.88 -8.03
CA SER A 339 -2.02 -17.03 -8.51
C SER A 339 -2.25 -17.21 -10.00
N ILE A 340 -3.51 -17.15 -10.40
CA ILE A 340 -3.96 -17.23 -11.80
C ILE A 340 -4.77 -15.98 -12.09
N CYS A 341 -4.46 -15.28 -13.18
CA CYS A 341 -5.16 -14.09 -13.62
C CYS A 341 -5.60 -14.21 -15.07
N CYS A 342 -6.86 -13.87 -15.32
CA CYS A 342 -7.43 -13.72 -16.66
C CYS A 342 -7.79 -12.25 -16.85
N THR A 343 -7.29 -11.63 -17.91
CA THR A 343 -7.57 -10.23 -18.22
C THR A 343 -8.12 -10.10 -19.62
N VAL A 344 -9.23 -9.37 -19.73
CA VAL A 344 -9.85 -9.03 -21.00
C VAL A 344 -9.98 -7.52 -21.07
N GLN A 345 -9.28 -6.91 -22.02
CA GLN A 345 -9.37 -5.49 -22.32
C GLN A 345 -9.97 -5.29 -23.70
N HIS A 346 -11.07 -4.56 -23.74
CA HIS A 346 -11.70 -4.04 -24.93
C HIS A 346 -11.36 -2.56 -25.13
N GLY A 347 -11.03 -2.20 -26.38
CA GLY A 347 -10.71 -0.85 -26.82
C GLY A 347 -9.28 -0.35 -26.58
N LYS A 348 -8.98 0.77 -27.24
CA LYS A 348 -7.63 1.35 -27.36
C LYS A 348 -7.43 2.60 -26.49
N PHE A 349 -8.45 3.00 -25.74
CA PHE A 349 -8.45 4.18 -24.85
C PHE A 349 -7.96 5.47 -25.53
N ARG A 350 -8.57 5.82 -26.66
CA ARG A 350 -8.29 7.00 -27.49
C ARG A 350 -9.50 7.91 -27.70
N ARG A 351 -10.68 7.31 -27.84
CA ARG A 351 -11.94 8.02 -28.08
C ARG A 351 -12.41 8.70 -26.80
N ILE A 352 -13.29 9.67 -26.96
CA ILE A 352 -13.78 10.51 -25.87
C ILE A 352 -14.78 9.74 -24.99
N PHE A 353 -15.42 8.69 -25.49
CA PHE A 353 -16.42 7.95 -24.71
C PHE A 353 -16.41 6.47 -25.10
N ALA A 354 -16.71 5.61 -24.12
CA ALA A 354 -16.91 4.16 -24.26
C ALA A 354 -15.87 3.43 -25.13
N ASP A 355 -14.61 3.84 -25.06
CA ASP A 355 -13.52 3.13 -25.73
C ASP A 355 -13.04 1.98 -24.85
N LEU A 356 -12.68 2.28 -23.60
CA LEU A 356 -12.04 1.31 -22.71
C LEU A 356 -13.03 0.63 -21.77
N THR A 357 -13.08 -0.69 -21.87
CA THR A 357 -13.64 -1.58 -20.85
C THR A 357 -12.64 -2.69 -20.59
N ARG A 358 -12.29 -2.91 -19.33
CA ARG A 358 -11.36 -3.97 -18.93
C ARG A 358 -11.88 -4.69 -17.70
N VAL A 359 -11.74 -6.01 -17.74
CA VAL A 359 -12.10 -6.90 -16.66
C VAL A 359 -10.89 -7.79 -16.39
N ASP A 360 -10.43 -7.79 -15.14
CA ASP A 360 -9.42 -8.74 -14.67
C ASP A 360 -10.04 -9.59 -13.56
N ALA A 361 -9.88 -10.91 -13.65
CA ALA A 361 -10.26 -11.87 -12.63
C ALA A 361 -9.02 -12.63 -12.18
N ARG A 362 -8.72 -12.60 -10.88
CA ARG A 362 -7.52 -13.17 -10.28
C ARG A 362 -7.87 -14.07 -9.11
N LEU A 363 -7.40 -15.30 -9.14
CA LEU A 363 -7.52 -16.26 -8.05
C LEU A 363 -6.18 -16.40 -7.33
N ASP A 364 -6.18 -16.18 -6.02
CA ASP A 364 -5.00 -16.14 -5.18
C ASP A 364 -5.02 -17.23 -4.12
N ILE A 365 -3.89 -17.94 -4.01
CA ILE A 365 -3.61 -18.93 -2.97
C ILE A 365 -2.31 -18.48 -2.29
N SER A 366 -2.45 -17.94 -1.08
CA SER A 366 -1.33 -17.42 -0.28
C SER A 366 -0.47 -18.53 0.33
N SER A 367 -1.08 -19.66 0.69
CA SER A 367 -0.43 -20.79 1.35
C SER A 367 -1.07 -22.12 0.96
N VAL A 368 -0.34 -22.95 0.22
CA VAL A 368 -0.81 -24.31 -0.13
C VAL A 368 -0.79 -25.21 1.10
N SER A 369 0.23 -25.09 1.96
CA SER A 369 0.33 -25.94 3.16
C SER A 369 -0.73 -25.59 4.21
N GLY A 370 -1.04 -24.30 4.38
CA GLY A 370 -2.12 -23.82 5.23
C GLY A 370 -3.49 -24.24 4.72
N LEU A 371 -3.73 -24.14 3.40
CA LEU A 371 -4.97 -24.59 2.77
C LEU A 371 -5.18 -26.10 2.95
N ALA A 372 -4.14 -26.92 2.70
CA ALA A 372 -4.23 -28.37 2.87
C ALA A 372 -4.54 -28.75 4.33
N LYS A 373 -3.90 -28.11 5.31
CA LYS A 373 -4.21 -28.32 6.73
C LYS A 373 -5.64 -27.92 7.08
N SER A 374 -6.12 -26.79 6.56
CA SER A 374 -7.50 -26.31 6.78
C SER A 374 -8.53 -27.32 6.24
N ILE A 375 -8.31 -27.84 5.03
CA ILE A 375 -9.17 -28.86 4.42
C ILE A 375 -9.13 -30.17 5.24
N LEU A 376 -7.94 -30.65 5.61
CA LEU A 376 -7.77 -31.87 6.41
C LEU A 376 -8.42 -31.76 7.79
N ASN A 377 -8.30 -30.62 8.46
CA ASN A 377 -8.94 -30.36 9.76
C ASN A 377 -10.47 -30.33 9.65
N THR A 378 -11.00 -29.84 8.53
CA THR A 378 -12.44 -29.83 8.24
C THR A 378 -12.97 -31.25 8.08
N PHE A 379 -12.23 -32.12 7.38
CA PHE A 379 -12.56 -33.54 7.26
C PHE A 379 -12.41 -34.33 8.57
N SER A 380 -11.54 -33.90 9.49
CA SER A 380 -11.26 -34.62 10.75
C SER A 380 -12.14 -34.25 11.94
N ARG A 381 -13.19 -33.41 11.77
CA ARG A 381 -14.13 -32.97 12.83
C ARG A 381 -13.51 -32.29 14.06
N ASN A 382 -12.23 -31.89 14.01
CA ASN A 382 -11.62 -31.08 15.08
C ASN A 382 -11.93 -29.59 14.88
N SER A 383 -12.96 -29.10 15.58
CA SER A 383 -13.43 -27.71 15.53
C SER A 383 -12.58 -26.73 16.36
N ALA A 384 -11.25 -26.75 16.22
CA ALA A 384 -10.39 -25.79 16.90
C ALA A 384 -10.34 -24.47 16.10
N SER A 385 -10.96 -23.42 16.66
CA SER A 385 -11.02 -22.00 16.27
C SER A 385 -11.01 -21.69 14.76
N SER A 386 -12.17 -21.31 14.23
CA SER A 386 -12.42 -20.95 12.82
C SER A 386 -11.57 -19.80 12.26
N ALA A 387 -11.01 -18.91 13.09
CA ALA A 387 -10.35 -17.70 12.63
C ALA A 387 -8.98 -17.92 11.94
N ASP A 388 -8.19 -18.89 12.40
CA ASP A 388 -6.85 -19.16 11.83
C ASP A 388 -6.93 -19.90 10.48
N ASN A 389 -8.02 -20.64 10.22
CA ASN A 389 -8.24 -21.38 8.98
C ASN A 389 -8.65 -20.48 7.78
N LEU A 390 -9.14 -19.27 8.05
CA LEU A 390 -9.59 -18.31 7.03
C LEU A 390 -8.43 -17.52 6.38
N VAL A 391 -7.29 -17.39 7.07
CA VAL A 391 -6.09 -16.70 6.55
C VAL A 391 -5.54 -17.41 5.30
N PHE A 392 -5.67 -18.74 5.25
CA PHE A 392 -5.12 -19.58 4.18
C PHE A 392 -6.15 -20.02 3.12
N SER A 393 -7.37 -19.48 3.19
CA SER A 393 -8.43 -19.78 2.23
C SER A 393 -8.22 -19.04 0.90
N PRO A 394 -8.59 -19.65 -0.25
CA PRO A 394 -8.41 -19.04 -1.56
C PRO A 394 -9.24 -17.76 -1.69
N ARG A 395 -8.69 -16.78 -2.42
CA ARG A 395 -9.34 -15.47 -2.59
C ARG A 395 -9.49 -15.13 -4.05
N LEU A 396 -10.66 -14.59 -4.40
CA LEU A 396 -11.00 -14.19 -5.74
C LEU A 396 -11.07 -12.67 -5.82
N ASN A 397 -10.20 -12.09 -6.63
CA ASN A 397 -10.08 -10.67 -6.88
C ASN A 397 -10.67 -10.34 -8.25
N PHE A 398 -11.62 -9.40 -8.28
CA PHE A 398 -12.20 -8.88 -9.52
C PHE A 398 -11.88 -7.40 -9.66
N ILE A 399 -11.35 -7.02 -10.82
CA ILE A 399 -11.05 -5.64 -11.19
C ILE A 399 -11.89 -5.30 -12.41
N LEU A 400 -12.78 -4.32 -12.26
CA LEU A 400 -13.54 -3.73 -13.36
C LEU A 400 -13.02 -2.33 -13.61
N GLN A 401 -12.66 -2.03 -14.86
CA GLN A 401 -12.15 -0.73 -15.27
C GLN A 401 -12.93 -0.24 -16.49
N GLN A 402 -13.60 0.90 -16.35
CA GLN A 402 -14.48 1.47 -17.37
C GLN A 402 -14.13 2.95 -17.61
N GLN A 403 -13.97 3.33 -18.88
CA GLN A 403 -13.85 4.74 -19.24
C GLN A 403 -15.18 5.46 -19.02
N VAL A 404 -15.10 6.61 -18.33
CA VAL A 404 -16.23 7.51 -18.10
C VAL A 404 -16.26 8.55 -19.21
N LEU A 405 -15.21 9.36 -19.32
CA LEU A 405 -15.12 10.43 -20.31
C LEU A 405 -13.66 10.82 -20.57
N GLY A 406 -13.24 10.78 -21.82
CA GLY A 406 -11.91 11.13 -22.28
C GLY A 406 -10.83 10.40 -21.47
N PRO A 407 -9.91 11.12 -20.80
CA PRO A 407 -8.85 10.52 -19.97
C PRO A 407 -9.34 9.94 -18.64
N ILE A 408 -10.62 10.07 -18.29
CA ILE A 408 -11.16 9.67 -17.00
C ILE A 408 -11.62 8.22 -17.05
N VAL A 409 -11.12 7.43 -16.10
CA VAL A 409 -11.42 6.01 -15.94
C VAL A 409 -11.88 5.75 -14.52
N PHE A 410 -13.02 5.09 -14.40
CA PHE A 410 -13.50 4.55 -13.13
C PHE A 410 -13.08 3.10 -13.01
N ARG A 411 -12.56 2.71 -11.85
CA ARG A 411 -12.10 1.35 -11.57
C ARG A 411 -12.57 0.89 -10.20
N VAL A 412 -13.07 -0.34 -10.15
CA VAL A 412 -13.54 -1.02 -8.94
C VAL A 412 -12.74 -2.29 -8.76
N ASP A 413 -12.07 -2.41 -7.62
CA ASP A 413 -11.36 -3.61 -7.20
C ASP A 413 -12.14 -4.24 -6.05
N SER A 414 -12.49 -5.52 -6.17
CA SER A 414 -13.25 -6.26 -5.16
C SER A 414 -12.56 -7.58 -4.85
N LYS A 415 -12.56 -7.95 -3.56
CA LYS A 415 -11.92 -9.14 -3.03
C LYS A 415 -12.94 -10.00 -2.31
N TYR A 416 -13.04 -11.26 -2.71
CA TYR A 416 -13.94 -12.25 -2.12
C TYR A 416 -13.13 -13.38 -1.49
N LEU A 417 -13.48 -13.75 -0.26
CA LEU A 417 -13.02 -14.97 0.37
C LEU A 417 -13.86 -16.14 -0.12
N LEU A 418 -13.21 -17.18 -0.63
CA LEU A 418 -13.88 -18.43 -0.97
C LEU A 418 -13.77 -19.36 0.24
N ASP A 419 -14.84 -19.41 1.04
CA ASP A 419 -14.91 -20.30 2.18
C ASP A 419 -15.41 -21.68 1.71
N ALA A 420 -14.48 -22.64 1.63
CA ALA A 420 -14.82 -24.02 1.30
C ALA A 420 -15.52 -24.76 2.45
N ALA A 421 -15.55 -24.19 3.67
CA ALA A 421 -16.04 -24.84 4.89
C ALA A 421 -17.48 -24.42 5.29
N SER A 422 -17.96 -23.24 4.88
CA SER A 422 -19.34 -22.79 5.17
C SER A 422 -20.33 -23.28 4.11
N GLY A 423 -21.01 -24.39 4.41
CA GLY A 423 -22.10 -24.93 3.57
C GLY A 423 -23.36 -24.07 3.49
N LYS A 424 -23.34 -22.77 3.85
CA LYS A 424 -24.54 -21.92 3.88
C LYS A 424 -24.47 -20.54 3.22
N ASP A 425 -23.33 -20.08 2.73
CA ASP A 425 -23.22 -19.03 1.68
C ASP A 425 -21.73 -18.87 1.36
N GLY A 426 -21.30 -19.43 0.22
CA GLY A 426 -19.91 -19.81 -0.05
C GLY A 426 -18.94 -18.69 -0.44
N SER A 427 -19.31 -17.42 -0.34
CA SER A 427 -18.40 -16.31 -0.61
C SER A 427 -18.72 -15.07 0.22
N HIS A 428 -17.71 -14.52 0.89
CA HIS A 428 -17.83 -13.29 1.66
C HIS A 428 -16.96 -12.20 1.04
N MET A 429 -17.53 -11.01 0.83
CA MET A 429 -16.79 -9.86 0.31
C MET A 429 -15.90 -9.29 1.41
N GLU A 430 -14.58 -9.35 1.23
CA GLU A 430 -13.63 -8.94 2.24
C GLU A 430 -13.21 -7.48 2.14
N ASP A 431 -12.98 -6.98 0.93
CA ASP A 431 -12.50 -5.61 0.70
C ASP A 431 -12.94 -5.14 -0.69
N VAL A 432 -13.21 -3.84 -0.80
CA VAL A 432 -13.58 -3.16 -2.04
C VAL A 432 -12.87 -1.82 -2.07
N ILE A 433 -12.31 -1.46 -3.23
CA ILE A 433 -11.67 -0.17 -3.45
C ILE A 433 -12.25 0.45 -4.71
N TYR A 434 -12.79 1.65 -4.54
CA TYR A 434 -13.24 2.49 -5.65
C TYR A 434 -12.12 3.44 -6.03
N SER A 435 -11.85 3.58 -7.32
CA SER A 435 -10.82 4.47 -7.83
C SER A 435 -11.28 5.22 -9.07
N LEU A 436 -10.90 6.50 -9.14
CA LEU A 436 -11.13 7.37 -10.28
C LEU A 436 -9.76 7.88 -10.74
N SER A 437 -9.41 7.55 -11.99
CA SER A 437 -8.12 7.85 -12.57
C SER A 437 -8.25 8.86 -13.71
N TYR A 438 -7.36 9.85 -13.76
CA TYR A 438 -7.19 10.76 -14.88
C TYR A 438 -5.83 10.49 -15.54
N SER A 439 -5.84 9.96 -16.76
CA SER A 439 -4.62 9.62 -17.51
C SER A 439 -4.03 10.85 -18.21
N LEU A 440 -2.75 11.12 -17.95
CA LEU A 440 -2.02 12.26 -18.50
C LEU A 440 -1.27 11.84 -19.77
N ARG A 441 -1.84 12.17 -20.92
CA ARG A 441 -1.25 11.89 -22.26
C ARG A 441 0.22 12.28 -22.39
N LEU A 442 0.60 13.42 -21.81
CA LEU A 442 1.97 13.95 -21.87
C LEU A 442 2.99 13.07 -21.13
N LEU A 443 2.54 12.34 -20.10
CA LEU A 443 3.39 11.51 -19.26
C LEU A 443 3.35 10.03 -19.64
N ARG A 444 2.87 9.68 -20.84
CA ARG A 444 2.75 8.31 -21.39
C ARG A 444 1.86 7.38 -20.55
N SER A 445 2.35 6.91 -19.40
CA SER A 445 1.66 6.05 -18.42
C SER A 445 1.27 6.81 -17.13
N GLY A 446 1.71 8.07 -17.00
CA GLY A 446 1.40 8.89 -15.84
C GLY A 446 -0.11 9.14 -15.67
N LYS A 447 -0.62 8.96 -14.45
CA LYS A 447 -2.04 9.20 -14.12
C LYS A 447 -2.21 9.71 -12.69
N VAL A 448 -3.24 10.52 -12.49
CA VAL A 448 -3.69 10.95 -11.17
C VAL A 448 -4.80 9.99 -10.75
N VAL A 449 -4.67 9.34 -9.60
CA VAL A 449 -5.64 8.37 -9.09
C VAL A 449 -6.19 8.87 -7.76
N ALA A 450 -7.49 9.08 -7.68
CA ALA A 450 -8.21 9.24 -6.42
C ALA A 450 -8.83 7.89 -6.06
N TRP A 451 -8.57 7.38 -4.86
CA TRP A 451 -9.13 6.10 -4.42
C TRP A 451 -9.77 6.21 -3.04
N TYR A 452 -10.72 5.32 -2.76
CA TYR A 452 -11.41 5.21 -1.49
C TYR A 452 -11.69 3.74 -1.16
N SER A 453 -11.35 3.31 0.06
CA SER A 453 -11.67 1.99 0.61
C SER A 453 -12.70 2.13 1.73
N PRO A 454 -13.93 1.63 1.56
CA PRO A 454 -14.94 1.63 2.62
C PRO A 454 -14.53 0.81 3.84
N LYS A 455 -13.79 -0.29 3.63
CA LYS A 455 -13.30 -1.16 4.72
C LYS A 455 -12.35 -0.39 5.64
N ARG A 456 -11.40 0.33 5.04
CA ARG A 456 -10.41 1.14 5.78
C ARG A 456 -10.99 2.48 6.22
N LYS A 457 -12.09 2.92 5.60
CA LYS A 457 -12.65 4.28 5.69
C LYS A 457 -11.61 5.35 5.32
N GLU A 458 -10.76 5.05 4.34
CA GLU A 458 -9.62 5.88 3.92
C GLU A 458 -9.72 6.23 2.44
N GLY A 459 -9.22 7.41 2.08
CA GLY A 459 -9.06 7.80 0.69
C GLY A 459 -7.96 8.81 0.47
N MET A 460 -7.32 8.72 -0.70
CA MET A 460 -6.18 9.56 -1.05
C MET A 460 -6.13 9.81 -2.56
N ILE A 461 -5.53 10.95 -2.93
CA ILE A 461 -5.17 11.27 -4.31
C ILE A 461 -3.67 11.08 -4.48
N GLU A 462 -3.27 10.31 -5.48
CA GLU A 462 -1.88 9.99 -5.80
C GLU A 462 -1.57 10.24 -7.27
N LEU A 463 -0.33 10.63 -7.56
CA LEU A 463 0.20 10.62 -8.92
C LEU A 463 1.02 9.35 -9.14
N ARG A 464 0.54 8.46 -10.00
CA ARG A 464 1.26 7.24 -10.35
C ARG A 464 1.99 7.46 -11.66
N LEU A 465 3.32 7.34 -11.62
CA LEU A 465 4.22 7.50 -12.76
C LEU A 465 4.97 6.18 -13.00
N PHE A 466 5.27 5.89 -14.26
CA PHE A 466 6.04 4.70 -14.66
C PHE A 466 5.44 3.37 -14.18
N GLU A 467 4.11 3.26 -14.17
CA GLU A 467 3.46 1.94 -14.09
C GLU A 467 3.68 1.24 -15.44
N PHE A 468 4.71 0.41 -15.53
CA PHE A 468 4.95 -0.49 -16.66
C PHE A 468 4.79 -1.94 -16.21
#